data_AF-A0A0Q6H6V8-F1
#
_entry.id   AF-A0A0Q6H6V8-F1
#
_cell.length_a   1.000
_cell.length_b   1.000
_cell.length_c   1.000
_cell.angle_alpha   90.00
_cell.angle_beta   90.00
_cell.angle_gamma   90.00
#
_symmetry.space_group_name_H-M   'P 1'
#
loop_
_entity.id
_entity.type
_entity.pdbx_description
1 polymer ?
#
loop_
_entity_poly.entity_id
_entity_poly.type
_entity_poly.pdbx_seq_one_letter_code
_entity_poly.pdbx_strand_id
1 'polypeptide(L)'
;MTQETSVLTAKPDMAPDVAPIRKVFVKTYGCQMNVYDSDRMTDALAKDGYVSTDVMEDADLVLLNTCHIREKAAEKVYSALGRLRDLKKKKAGEGREMMIGVAGCVAQAEGDEILRRAPAVDLVIGPQTYHRLPEALKRVKRGERVLETDYAIEDKFEHLPAPDKAKTKARGVTAFLTVQEGCDKFCTFCVVPYTRGSEVSRPVAQIVAEAQKLVDGGVREITLLGQNVNAWHGTGPDGAKWGLGELLHRLTAIEGLARLRYTTSHPRDMDDSLIEAHRDLPQLMPYLHLPIQSGSNRILKAMNRRHTTAEYIALIALIKAARPDLALSGDFIVGFPGETDEDFEDTLRLVETVGYAQAFSFKYSTRPGTPGADLEDQVPEDVKAKRLERLQTLLLKQQNEFAQACIGKTIDLLLEKPGRMPGQLIGRSPWLQSVNVDAMSSQIGDIIRVRITGAGPNSLFAEVVS
;
A
#
# COMPACT_ATOMS: atom_id res chain seq x y z
N MET A 1 13.43 -78.23 28.91
CA MET A 1 14.86 -77.89 28.80
C MET A 1 15.21 -78.08 27.34
N THR A 2 15.56 -77.11 26.52
CA THR A 2 16.32 -75.87 26.76
C THR A 2 16.24 -75.02 25.48
N GLN A 3 16.12 -73.70 25.67
CA GLN A 3 16.73 -72.62 24.90
C GLN A 3 16.33 -72.41 23.43
N GLU A 4 15.39 -71.47 23.22
CA GLU A 4 15.29 -70.68 21.98
C GLU A 4 16.19 -69.44 22.08
N THR A 5 17.04 -69.28 21.07
CA THR A 5 18.01 -68.20 20.92
C THR A 5 17.31 -66.95 20.40
N SER A 6 17.38 -65.85 21.17
CA SER A 6 16.83 -64.55 20.81
C SER A 6 17.64 -63.89 19.69
N VAL A 7 17.00 -63.61 18.55
CA VAL A 7 17.55 -62.77 17.49
C VAL A 7 17.32 -61.30 17.88
N LEU A 8 18.42 -60.56 18.10
CA LEU A 8 18.43 -59.12 18.27
C LEU A 8 18.14 -58.44 16.92
N THR A 9 16.91 -57.97 16.71
CA THR A 9 16.58 -57.05 15.62
C THR A 9 16.99 -55.63 16.00
N ALA A 10 17.91 -55.06 15.22
CA ALA A 10 18.33 -53.67 15.31
C ALA A 10 17.14 -52.71 15.13
N LYS A 11 17.08 -51.67 15.95
CA LYS A 11 16.10 -50.58 15.82
C LYS A 11 16.37 -49.82 14.51
N PRO A 12 15.34 -49.44 13.74
CA PRO A 12 15.53 -48.57 12.59
C PRO A 12 15.96 -47.18 13.06
N ASP A 13 17.03 -46.67 12.46
CA ASP A 13 17.55 -45.33 12.68
C ASP A 13 16.43 -44.28 12.51
N MET A 14 16.19 -43.51 13.57
CA MET A 14 15.31 -42.35 13.54
C MET A 14 15.86 -41.33 12.54
N ALA A 15 15.02 -40.96 11.56
CA ALA A 15 15.25 -39.81 10.72
C ALA A 15 15.50 -38.56 11.59
N PRO A 16 16.38 -37.64 11.16
CA PRO A 16 16.71 -36.45 11.93
C PRO A 16 15.44 -35.63 12.18
N ASP A 17 15.23 -35.25 13.45
CA ASP A 17 14.14 -34.43 13.94
C ASP A 17 14.15 -33.06 13.25
N VAL A 18 13.38 -32.94 12.16
CA VAL A 18 13.18 -31.67 11.47
C VAL A 18 12.31 -30.81 12.38
N ALA A 19 12.91 -29.82 13.03
CA ALA A 19 12.19 -28.86 13.86
C ALA A 19 10.93 -28.38 13.12
N PRO A 20 9.75 -28.39 13.77
CA PRO A 20 8.49 -28.15 13.09
C PRO A 20 8.49 -26.78 12.41
N ILE A 21 8.07 -26.76 11.13
CA ILE A 21 7.97 -25.55 10.32
C ILE A 21 7.00 -24.60 11.00
N ARG A 22 7.48 -23.41 11.41
CA ARG A 22 6.65 -22.41 12.07
C ARG A 22 5.85 -21.64 11.03
N LYS A 23 4.56 -21.44 11.28
CA LYS A 23 3.66 -20.73 10.36
C LYS A 23 3.35 -19.33 10.85
N VAL A 24 3.41 -18.33 9.96
CA VAL A 24 2.98 -16.95 10.23
C VAL A 24 1.80 -16.57 9.35
N PHE A 25 0.74 -16.04 9.97
CA PHE A 25 -0.40 -15.45 9.27
C PHE A 25 -0.37 -13.94 9.46
N VAL A 26 -0.35 -13.18 8.37
CA VAL A 26 -0.37 -11.71 8.43
C VAL A 26 -1.70 -11.20 7.90
N LYS A 27 -2.47 -10.57 8.78
CA LYS A 27 -3.68 -9.84 8.39
C LYS A 27 -3.34 -8.38 8.15
N THR A 28 -3.29 -8.01 6.87
CA THR A 28 -3.07 -6.61 6.48
C THR A 28 -4.40 -5.86 6.42
N TYR A 29 -4.49 -4.76 7.16
CA TYR A 29 -5.55 -3.76 7.10
C TYR A 29 -4.93 -2.42 6.73
N GLY A 30 -5.32 -1.83 5.60
CA GLY A 30 -4.85 -0.49 5.30
C GLY A 30 -4.61 -0.18 3.84
N CYS A 31 -3.44 0.39 3.59
CA CYS A 31 -2.99 0.86 2.29
C CYS A 31 -1.87 -0.03 1.72
N GLN A 32 -1.40 0.36 0.54
CA GLN A 32 -0.34 -0.27 -0.21
C GLN A 32 0.97 -0.35 0.60
N MET A 33 1.26 0.66 1.43
CA MET A 33 2.40 0.61 2.36
C MET A 33 2.27 -0.53 3.37
N ASN A 34 1.08 -0.76 3.93
CA ASN A 34 0.90 -1.91 4.84
C ASN A 34 1.06 -3.25 4.11
N VAL A 35 0.68 -3.33 2.83
CA VAL A 35 0.93 -4.55 2.03
C VAL A 35 2.44 -4.78 1.88
N TYR A 36 3.19 -3.75 1.48
CA TYR A 36 4.65 -3.81 1.41
C TYR A 36 5.28 -4.17 2.76
N ASP A 37 4.90 -3.50 3.84
CA ASP A 37 5.41 -3.75 5.19
C ASP A 37 5.12 -5.20 5.63
N SER A 38 3.95 -5.74 5.28
CA SER A 38 3.61 -7.15 5.55
C SER A 38 4.51 -8.12 4.79
N ASP A 39 4.77 -7.87 3.51
CA ASP A 39 5.70 -8.68 2.72
C ASP A 39 7.09 -8.66 3.34
N ARG A 40 7.59 -7.47 3.73
CA ARG A 40 8.90 -7.32 4.36
C ARG A 40 9.00 -8.00 5.72
N MET A 41 7.93 -7.96 6.53
CA MET A 41 7.87 -8.72 7.78
C MET A 41 7.98 -10.22 7.54
N THR A 42 7.28 -10.77 6.54
CA THR A 42 7.38 -12.20 6.21
C THR A 42 8.76 -12.58 5.68
N ASP A 43 9.43 -11.68 4.95
CA ASP A 43 10.78 -11.91 4.45
C ASP A 43 11.81 -11.90 5.59
N ALA A 44 11.70 -10.95 6.54
CA ALA A 44 12.55 -10.88 7.73
C ALA A 44 12.43 -12.15 8.60
N LEU A 45 11.21 -12.67 8.76
CA LEU A 45 10.95 -13.87 9.56
C LEU A 45 11.39 -15.18 8.92
N ALA A 46 11.59 -15.20 7.60
CA ALA A 46 11.96 -16.41 6.87
C ALA A 46 13.27 -17.02 7.36
N LYS A 47 14.24 -16.18 7.71
CA LYS A 47 15.55 -16.59 8.25
C LYS A 47 15.43 -17.34 9.59
N ASP A 48 14.36 -17.10 10.32
CA ASP A 48 14.07 -17.73 11.62
C ASP A 48 13.16 -18.97 11.50
N GLY A 49 12.94 -19.46 10.26
CA GLY A 49 12.21 -20.69 9.96
C GLY A 49 10.69 -20.51 9.86
N TYR A 50 10.19 -19.28 9.75
CA TYR A 50 8.78 -19.02 9.52
C TYR A 50 8.40 -19.14 8.03
N VAL A 51 7.25 -19.75 7.78
CA VAL A 51 6.61 -19.84 6.46
C VAL A 51 5.24 -19.18 6.53
N SER A 52 4.88 -18.42 5.51
CA SER A 52 3.56 -17.77 5.44
C SER A 52 2.44 -18.80 5.30
N THR A 53 1.29 -18.54 5.92
CA THR A 53 0.06 -19.31 5.76
C THR A 53 -1.12 -18.37 5.52
N ASP A 54 -2.09 -18.80 4.71
CA ASP A 54 -3.37 -18.11 4.51
C ASP A 54 -4.46 -18.61 5.46
N VAL A 55 -4.17 -19.63 6.27
CA VAL A 55 -5.06 -20.19 7.29
C VAL A 55 -4.60 -19.72 8.66
N MET A 56 -5.41 -18.90 9.32
CA MET A 56 -5.08 -18.29 10.62
C MET A 56 -4.97 -19.34 11.73
N GLU A 57 -5.82 -20.36 11.69
CA GLU A 57 -5.88 -21.46 12.65
C GLU A 57 -4.62 -22.33 12.61
N ASP A 58 -3.87 -22.29 11.52
CA ASP A 58 -2.61 -23.03 11.37
C ASP A 58 -1.41 -22.26 11.94
N ALA A 59 -1.54 -20.96 12.20
CA ALA A 59 -0.41 -20.09 12.48
C ALA A 59 0.10 -20.19 13.93
N ASP A 60 1.42 -20.24 14.09
CA ASP A 60 2.11 -20.10 15.38
C ASP A 60 2.36 -18.64 15.73
N LEU A 61 2.28 -17.75 14.73
CA LEU A 61 2.31 -16.30 14.87
C LEU A 61 1.21 -15.66 14.03
N VAL A 62 0.37 -14.83 14.64
CA VAL A 62 -0.56 -13.96 13.93
C VAL A 62 -0.11 -12.51 14.07
N LEU A 63 0.08 -11.83 12.93
CA LEU A 63 0.39 -10.41 12.88
C LEU A 63 -0.81 -9.63 12.33
N LEU A 64 -1.30 -8.64 13.07
CA LEU A 64 -2.26 -7.66 12.57
C LEU A 64 -1.52 -6.41 12.13
N ASN A 65 -1.25 -6.25 10.82
CA ASN A 65 -0.63 -5.04 10.29
C ASN A 65 -1.70 -4.01 9.91
N THR A 66 -1.67 -2.84 10.53
CA THR A 66 -2.85 -1.96 10.59
C THR A 66 -2.53 -0.53 10.17
N CYS A 67 -3.52 0.12 9.55
CA CYS A 67 -3.47 1.53 9.17
C CYS A 67 -4.24 2.38 10.18
N HIS A 68 -3.80 3.60 10.47
CA HIS A 68 -4.48 4.52 11.40
C HIS A 68 -5.40 5.53 10.68
N ILE A 69 -5.34 5.60 9.36
CA ILE A 69 -5.99 6.65 8.55
C ILE A 69 -7.47 6.34 8.25
N ARG A 70 -7.87 5.07 8.28
CA ARG A 70 -9.26 4.68 7.98
C ARG A 70 -10.18 4.83 9.18
N GLU A 71 -11.44 5.19 8.96
CA GLU A 71 -12.45 5.25 10.01
C GLU A 71 -12.58 3.88 10.69
N LYS A 72 -12.71 3.88 12.03
CA LYS A 72 -12.83 2.68 12.87
C LYS A 72 -11.70 1.67 12.72
N ALA A 73 -10.51 2.11 12.30
CA ALA A 73 -9.37 1.21 12.16
C ALA A 73 -8.98 0.57 13.50
N ALA A 74 -8.84 1.38 14.56
CA ALA A 74 -8.55 0.91 15.91
C ALA A 74 -9.61 -0.09 16.43
N GLU A 75 -10.91 0.25 16.29
CA GLU A 75 -12.01 -0.65 16.68
C GLU A 75 -11.94 -2.02 16.01
N LYS A 76 -11.60 -2.06 14.71
CA LYS A 76 -11.41 -3.31 13.96
C LYS A 76 -10.24 -4.13 14.53
N VAL A 77 -9.16 -3.49 14.97
CA VAL A 77 -8.04 -4.16 15.64
C VAL A 77 -8.52 -4.79 16.94
N TYR A 78 -9.15 -4.03 17.83
CA TYR A 78 -9.63 -4.56 19.12
C TYR A 78 -10.65 -5.70 18.94
N SER A 79 -11.55 -5.60 17.95
CA SER A 79 -12.47 -6.69 17.60
C SER A 79 -11.75 -7.95 17.09
N ALA A 80 -10.68 -7.79 16.31
CA ALA A 80 -9.86 -8.91 15.86
C ALA A 80 -9.07 -9.54 17.03
N LEU A 81 -8.50 -8.70 17.91
CA LEU A 81 -7.77 -9.16 19.10
C LEU A 81 -8.65 -9.96 20.06
N GLY A 82 -9.91 -9.58 20.23
CA GLY A 82 -10.88 -10.37 21.01
C GLY A 82 -11.04 -11.80 20.49
N ARG A 83 -11.17 -11.97 19.17
CA ARG A 83 -11.27 -13.29 18.52
C ARG A 83 -9.96 -14.07 18.61
N LEU A 84 -8.82 -13.40 18.42
CA LEU A 84 -7.50 -14.03 18.51
C LEU A 84 -7.17 -14.52 19.92
N ARG A 85 -7.61 -13.80 20.96
CA ARG A 85 -7.49 -14.24 22.36
C ARG A 85 -8.16 -15.61 22.55
N ASP A 86 -9.36 -15.78 22.02
CA ASP A 86 -10.12 -17.02 22.20
C ASP A 86 -9.49 -18.16 21.41
N LEU A 87 -8.96 -17.88 20.20
CA LEU A 87 -8.18 -18.84 19.42
C LEU A 87 -6.87 -19.26 20.13
N LYS A 88 -6.12 -18.29 20.69
CA LYS A 88 -4.89 -18.55 21.45
C LYS A 88 -5.15 -19.43 22.68
N LYS A 89 -6.26 -19.17 23.41
CA LYS A 89 -6.69 -20.01 24.54
C LYS A 89 -7.03 -21.44 24.10
N LYS A 90 -7.77 -21.59 22.98
CA LYS A 90 -8.10 -22.90 22.42
C LYS A 90 -6.84 -23.70 22.09
N LYS A 91 -5.89 -23.09 21.37
CA LYS A 91 -4.61 -23.72 21.02
C LYS A 91 -3.79 -24.11 22.25
N ALA A 92 -3.74 -23.25 23.26
CA ALA A 92 -3.06 -23.56 24.51
C ALA A 92 -3.66 -24.80 25.20
N GLY A 93 -4.99 -24.96 25.15
CA GLY A 93 -5.68 -26.17 25.63
C GLY A 93 -5.35 -27.45 24.86
N GLU A 94 -4.89 -27.31 23.61
CA GLU A 94 -4.40 -28.39 22.74
C GLU A 94 -2.87 -28.61 22.85
N GLY A 95 -2.20 -27.90 23.78
CA GLY A 95 -0.73 -27.98 23.93
C GLY A 95 0.05 -27.24 22.84
N ARG A 96 -0.59 -26.36 22.07
CA ARG A 96 0.02 -25.58 20.99
C ARG A 96 0.21 -24.13 21.42
N GLU A 97 1.41 -23.59 21.16
CA GLU A 97 1.69 -22.18 21.39
C GLU A 97 1.27 -21.33 20.20
N MET A 98 0.84 -20.09 20.49
CA MET A 98 0.48 -19.11 19.47
C MET A 98 0.82 -17.72 19.99
N MET A 99 1.59 -16.96 19.21
CA MET A 99 1.88 -15.56 19.47
C MET A 99 0.96 -14.62 18.67
N ILE A 100 0.65 -13.46 19.24
CA ILE A 100 -0.15 -12.40 18.63
C ILE A 100 0.66 -11.12 18.64
N GLY A 101 0.93 -10.58 17.46
CA GLY A 101 1.57 -9.28 17.27
C GLY A 101 0.64 -8.26 16.61
N VAL A 102 0.77 -6.99 16.98
CA VAL A 102 0.14 -5.87 16.28
C VAL A 102 1.22 -4.99 15.67
N ALA A 103 1.07 -4.68 14.38
CA ALA A 103 2.02 -3.90 13.60
C ALA A 103 1.35 -2.71 12.91
N GLY A 104 2.17 -1.77 12.43
CA GLY A 104 1.75 -0.67 11.57
C GLY A 104 1.35 0.60 12.32
N CYS A 105 0.60 1.49 11.67
CA CYS A 105 0.38 2.85 12.18
C CYS A 105 -0.51 2.88 13.44
N VAL A 106 -1.44 1.95 13.64
CA VAL A 106 -2.20 1.89 14.91
C VAL A 106 -1.31 1.40 16.04
N ALA A 107 -0.42 0.43 15.77
CA ALA A 107 0.59 0.00 16.74
C ALA A 107 1.47 1.17 17.19
N GLN A 108 1.88 2.03 16.26
CA GLN A 108 2.64 3.24 16.57
C GLN A 108 1.86 4.27 17.39
N ALA A 109 0.57 4.46 17.10
CA ALA A 109 -0.26 5.49 17.74
C ALA A 109 -0.78 5.07 19.13
N GLU A 110 -1.12 3.80 19.31
CA GLU A 110 -1.83 3.28 20.49
C GLU A 110 -1.04 2.17 21.22
N GLY A 111 0.28 2.11 21.04
CA GLY A 111 1.06 0.93 21.44
C GLY A 111 0.92 0.52 22.91
N ASP A 112 1.11 1.46 23.83
CA ASP A 112 0.91 1.25 25.28
C ASP A 112 -0.53 0.82 25.60
N GLU A 113 -1.50 1.46 24.94
CA GLU A 113 -2.92 1.22 25.17
C GLU A 113 -3.35 -0.17 24.70
N ILE A 114 -2.80 -0.64 23.57
CA ILE A 114 -3.01 -2.00 23.06
C ILE A 114 -2.50 -3.04 24.07
N LEU A 115 -1.29 -2.86 24.60
CA LEU A 115 -0.71 -3.79 25.58
C LEU A 115 -1.51 -3.81 26.90
N ARG A 116 -2.04 -2.65 27.31
CA ARG A 116 -2.88 -2.50 28.49
C ARG A 116 -4.27 -3.13 28.32
N ARG A 117 -4.95 -2.86 27.19
CA ARG A 117 -6.34 -3.30 26.94
C ARG A 117 -6.47 -4.70 26.37
N ALA A 118 -5.44 -5.22 25.71
CA ALA A 118 -5.45 -6.54 25.10
C ALA A 118 -4.29 -7.42 25.61
N PRO A 119 -4.40 -7.98 26.83
CA PRO A 119 -3.31 -8.75 27.45
C PRO A 119 -2.88 -10.02 26.70
N ALA A 120 -3.62 -10.45 25.68
CA ALA A 120 -3.26 -11.58 24.84
C ALA A 120 -2.20 -11.25 23.78
N VAL A 121 -1.97 -9.95 23.52
CA VAL A 121 -0.93 -9.46 22.61
C VAL A 121 0.44 -9.62 23.26
N ASP A 122 1.37 -10.20 22.51
CA ASP A 122 2.73 -10.48 22.97
C ASP A 122 3.72 -9.39 22.50
N LEU A 123 3.46 -8.80 21.33
CA LEU A 123 4.31 -7.82 20.68
C LEU A 123 3.48 -6.70 20.03
N VAL A 124 3.95 -5.47 20.17
CA VAL A 124 3.52 -4.32 19.38
C VAL A 124 4.74 -3.72 18.67
N ILE A 125 4.65 -3.49 17.36
CA ILE A 125 5.77 -2.99 16.55
C ILE A 125 5.34 -1.90 15.58
N GLY A 126 6.07 -0.79 15.59
CA GLY A 126 5.84 0.35 14.72
C GLY A 126 6.18 0.06 13.24
N PRO A 127 5.69 0.90 12.31
CA PRO A 127 6.04 0.77 10.89
C PRO A 127 7.52 1.08 10.62
N GLN A 128 8.24 1.71 11.55
CA GLN A 128 9.66 2.05 11.40
C GLN A 128 10.63 0.99 11.95
N THR A 129 10.14 -0.01 12.67
CA THR A 129 10.97 -0.94 13.45
C THR A 129 10.76 -2.41 13.08
N TYR A 130 9.91 -2.71 12.08
CA TYR A 130 9.52 -4.09 11.77
C TYR A 130 10.67 -5.00 11.31
N HIS A 131 11.83 -4.46 10.93
CA HIS A 131 13.05 -5.26 10.67
C HIS A 131 13.56 -5.96 11.94
N ARG A 132 13.23 -5.45 13.14
CA ARG A 132 13.57 -6.03 14.45
C ARG A 132 12.64 -7.16 14.88
N LEU A 133 11.60 -7.46 14.09
CA LEU A 133 10.61 -8.49 14.39
C LEU A 133 11.22 -9.85 14.78
N PRO A 134 12.28 -10.37 14.12
CA PRO A 134 12.94 -11.61 14.54
C PRO A 134 13.49 -11.56 15.98
N GLU A 135 14.14 -10.45 16.36
CA GLU A 135 14.67 -10.26 17.71
C GLU A 135 13.56 -10.06 18.74
N ALA A 136 12.55 -9.28 18.40
CA ALA A 136 11.37 -9.04 19.22
C ALA A 136 10.66 -10.36 19.58
N LEU A 137 10.53 -11.29 18.63
CA LEU A 137 9.96 -12.61 18.90
C LEU A 137 10.83 -13.47 19.84
N LYS A 138 12.17 -13.34 19.77
CA LYS A 138 13.08 -14.03 20.70
C LYS A 138 12.91 -13.51 22.13
N ARG A 139 12.69 -12.21 22.30
CA ARG A 139 12.35 -11.58 23.59
C ARG A 139 11.01 -12.07 24.13
N VAL A 140 9.98 -12.12 23.28
CA VAL A 140 8.67 -12.68 23.66
C VAL A 140 8.79 -14.11 24.17
N LYS A 141 9.59 -14.95 23.50
CA LYS A 141 9.84 -16.33 23.95
C LYS A 141 10.55 -16.45 25.30
N ARG A 142 11.26 -15.41 25.74
CA ARG A 142 11.85 -15.34 27.08
C ARG A 142 10.87 -14.84 28.15
N GLY A 143 9.61 -14.59 27.79
CA GLY A 143 8.57 -14.11 28.68
C GLY A 143 8.42 -12.59 28.73
N GLU A 144 9.12 -11.84 27.87
CA GLU A 144 8.98 -10.38 27.79
C GLU A 144 7.71 -9.98 27.01
N ARG A 145 7.04 -8.91 27.43
CA ARG A 145 6.10 -8.18 26.55
C ARG A 145 6.86 -7.11 25.83
N VAL A 146 6.75 -7.07 24.51
CA VAL A 146 7.61 -6.20 23.68
C VAL A 146 6.79 -5.07 23.07
N LEU A 147 7.28 -3.84 23.26
CA LEU A 147 6.81 -2.63 22.60
C LEU A 147 7.99 -2.02 21.83
N GLU A 148 7.93 -2.08 20.50
CA GLU A 148 8.95 -1.56 19.59
C GLU A 148 8.36 -0.42 18.74
N THR A 149 8.01 0.69 19.39
CA THR A 149 7.43 1.87 18.72
C THR A 149 8.36 3.08 18.74
N ASP A 150 9.53 2.99 19.36
CA ASP A 150 10.50 4.07 19.30
C ASP A 150 11.07 4.20 17.88
N TYR A 151 11.22 5.44 17.42
CA TYR A 151 11.82 5.70 16.10
C TYR A 151 13.26 5.18 16.07
N ALA A 152 13.54 4.29 15.13
CA ALA A 152 14.87 3.71 14.95
C ALA A 152 15.85 4.78 14.42
N ILE A 153 17.03 4.87 15.02
CA ILE A 153 18.14 5.70 14.52
C ILE A 153 18.80 5.04 13.29
N GLU A 154 18.75 3.71 13.22
CA GLU A 154 19.31 2.90 12.13
C GLU A 154 18.40 2.88 10.90
N ASP A 155 19.00 2.76 9.71
CA ASP A 155 18.26 2.54 8.47
C ASP A 155 17.74 1.09 8.42
N LYS A 156 16.44 0.93 8.65
CA LYS A 156 15.68 -0.31 8.48
C LYS A 156 16.00 -1.04 7.17
N PHE A 157 16.13 -0.31 6.06
CA PHE A 157 16.29 -0.92 4.73
C PHE A 157 17.65 -1.58 4.52
N GLU A 158 18.67 -1.21 5.31
CA GLU A 158 19.96 -1.91 5.34
C GLU A 158 19.89 -3.27 6.03
N HIS A 159 18.91 -3.46 6.93
CA HIS A 159 18.75 -4.66 7.73
C HIS A 159 17.74 -5.65 7.14
N LEU A 160 16.85 -5.16 6.27
CA LEU A 160 15.86 -6.00 5.62
C LEU A 160 16.52 -6.95 4.61
N PRO A 161 16.09 -8.23 4.56
CA PRO A 161 16.57 -9.14 3.55
C PRO A 161 16.15 -8.65 2.17
N ALA A 162 17.02 -8.92 1.20
CA ALA A 162 16.67 -8.75 -0.19
C ALA A 162 15.46 -9.62 -0.58
N PRO A 163 14.63 -9.18 -1.54
CA PRO A 163 13.54 -10.00 -2.08
C PRO A 163 14.06 -11.36 -2.56
N ASP A 164 13.42 -12.43 -2.12
CA ASP A 164 13.70 -13.79 -2.61
C ASP A 164 12.98 -14.06 -3.93
N LYS A 165 13.67 -14.63 -4.92
CA LYS A 165 13.12 -14.83 -6.27
C LYS A 165 11.88 -15.74 -6.28
N ALA A 166 11.89 -16.82 -5.52
CA ALA A 166 10.78 -17.78 -5.50
C ALA A 166 9.54 -17.16 -4.84
N LYS A 167 9.73 -16.42 -3.73
CA LYS A 167 8.65 -15.68 -3.08
C LYS A 167 8.08 -14.56 -3.94
N THR A 168 8.94 -13.76 -4.57
CA THR A 168 8.51 -12.71 -5.49
C THR A 168 7.66 -13.28 -6.62
N LYS A 169 8.11 -14.37 -7.25
CA LYS A 169 7.35 -15.04 -8.30
C LYS A 169 5.98 -15.53 -7.81
N ALA A 170 5.89 -16.03 -6.59
CA ALA A 170 4.63 -16.48 -5.98
C ALA A 170 3.67 -15.32 -5.66
N ARG A 171 4.19 -14.12 -5.36
CA ARG A 171 3.40 -12.90 -5.09
C ARG A 171 2.74 -12.34 -6.35
N GLY A 172 3.37 -12.51 -7.51
CA GLY A 172 2.80 -12.16 -8.82
C GLY A 172 3.72 -11.29 -9.67
N VAL A 173 3.13 -10.68 -10.70
CA VAL A 173 3.85 -9.92 -11.74
C VAL A 173 3.89 -8.41 -11.49
N THR A 174 3.31 -7.95 -10.38
CA THR A 174 3.36 -6.56 -9.94
C THR A 174 3.88 -6.48 -8.52
N ALA A 175 4.60 -5.41 -8.20
CA ALA A 175 5.15 -5.21 -6.86
C ALA A 175 5.10 -3.76 -6.41
N PHE A 176 4.96 -3.57 -5.11
CA PHE A 176 5.18 -2.29 -4.45
C PHE A 176 6.66 -2.15 -4.07
N LEU A 177 7.18 -0.93 -4.23
CA LEU A 177 8.54 -0.58 -3.83
C LEU A 177 8.52 0.76 -3.10
N THR A 178 8.71 0.74 -1.78
CA THR A 178 8.82 1.97 -1.00
C THR A 178 10.12 2.69 -1.35
N VAL A 179 10.05 3.97 -1.73
CA VAL A 179 11.23 4.82 -2.01
C VAL A 179 11.49 5.83 -0.90
N GLN A 180 10.48 6.11 -0.08
CA GLN A 180 10.51 7.14 0.93
C GLN A 180 9.56 6.76 2.06
N GLU A 181 9.85 7.21 3.28
CA GLU A 181 8.97 7.06 4.43
C GLU A 181 8.81 8.39 5.18
N GLY A 182 7.72 8.48 5.94
CA GLY A 182 7.39 9.69 6.69
C GLY A 182 6.96 10.85 5.79
N CYS A 183 6.57 11.96 6.39
CA CYS A 183 6.06 13.12 5.63
C CYS A 183 6.18 14.42 6.43
N ASP A 184 6.78 15.44 5.83
CA ASP A 184 7.02 16.73 6.48
C ASP A 184 5.99 17.81 6.08
N LYS A 185 4.86 17.41 5.47
CA LYS A 185 3.81 18.37 5.08
C LYS A 185 2.99 18.88 6.26
N PHE A 186 2.88 18.10 7.34
CA PHE A 186 2.08 18.42 8.52
C PHE A 186 0.69 18.97 8.16
N CYS A 187 -0.02 18.28 7.24
CA CYS A 187 -1.40 18.63 6.92
C CYS A 187 -2.25 18.52 8.20
N THR A 188 -3.09 19.51 8.47
CA THR A 188 -3.84 19.66 9.73
C THR A 188 -4.65 18.41 10.10
N PHE A 189 -5.16 17.68 9.11
CA PHE A 189 -5.96 16.46 9.30
C PHE A 189 -5.14 15.15 9.37
N CYS A 190 -3.84 15.19 9.08
CA CYS A 190 -3.05 14.00 8.76
C CYS A 190 -2.24 13.50 9.96
N VAL A 191 -2.40 12.22 10.30
CA VAL A 191 -1.69 11.57 11.41
C VAL A 191 -0.32 11.00 11.02
N VAL A 192 0.02 11.02 9.72
CA VAL A 192 1.22 10.39 9.18
C VAL A 192 2.52 10.89 9.83
N PRO A 193 2.76 12.21 10.02
CA PRO A 193 4.00 12.69 10.63
C PRO A 193 4.24 12.10 12.03
N TYR A 194 3.16 11.81 12.76
CA TYR A 194 3.20 11.27 14.13
C TYR A 194 3.29 9.74 14.18
N THR A 195 2.93 9.05 13.09
CA THR A 195 2.86 7.57 13.04
C THR A 195 3.87 6.93 12.11
N ARG A 196 4.54 7.71 11.25
CA ARG A 196 5.62 7.24 10.37
C ARG A 196 6.87 8.10 10.45
N GLY A 197 6.86 9.16 11.25
CA GLY A 197 7.99 10.05 11.48
C GLY A 197 8.21 11.07 10.36
N SER A 198 9.34 11.75 10.46
CA SER A 198 9.83 12.72 9.48
C SER A 198 10.12 12.08 8.13
N GLU A 199 10.11 12.91 7.10
CA GLU A 199 10.36 12.50 5.73
C GLU A 199 11.82 12.04 5.53
N VAL A 200 11.99 10.79 5.07
CA VAL A 200 13.30 10.19 4.78
C VAL A 200 13.25 9.47 3.44
N SER A 201 14.13 9.88 2.52
CA SER A 201 14.28 9.26 1.20
C SER A 201 15.31 8.14 1.24
N ARG A 202 14.98 6.98 0.63
CA ARG A 202 15.92 5.89 0.48
C ARG A 202 16.98 6.22 -0.57
N PRO A 203 18.24 5.78 -0.39
CA PRO A 203 19.29 5.96 -1.40
C PRO A 203 18.96 5.30 -2.74
N VAL A 204 19.37 5.93 -3.85
CA VAL A 204 19.19 5.43 -5.22
C VAL A 204 19.67 3.99 -5.36
N ALA A 205 20.86 3.68 -4.83
CA ALA A 205 21.46 2.35 -4.92
C ALA A 205 20.58 1.26 -4.29
N GLN A 206 19.96 1.54 -3.14
CA GLN A 206 19.08 0.57 -2.47
C GLN A 206 17.79 0.35 -3.29
N ILE A 207 17.17 1.43 -3.79
CA ILE A 207 15.94 1.37 -4.58
C ILE A 207 16.17 0.57 -5.87
N VAL A 208 17.24 0.90 -6.60
CA VAL A 208 17.60 0.22 -7.86
C VAL A 208 17.93 -1.26 -7.61
N ALA A 209 18.68 -1.58 -6.56
CA ALA A 209 19.01 -2.97 -6.24
C ALA A 209 17.76 -3.80 -5.90
N GLU A 210 16.81 -3.23 -5.16
CA GLU A 210 15.56 -3.91 -4.84
C GLU A 210 14.67 -4.05 -6.08
N ALA A 211 14.56 -3.00 -6.91
CA ALA A 211 13.83 -3.04 -8.18
C ALA A 211 14.37 -4.13 -9.12
N GLN A 212 15.70 -4.22 -9.26
CA GLN A 212 16.34 -5.26 -10.08
C GLN A 212 15.99 -6.66 -9.56
N LYS A 213 16.04 -6.89 -8.25
CA LYS A 213 15.69 -8.19 -7.66
C LYS A 213 14.22 -8.55 -7.83
N LEU A 214 13.32 -7.56 -7.81
CA LEU A 214 11.91 -7.78 -8.11
C LEU A 214 11.72 -8.19 -9.57
N VAL A 215 12.36 -7.49 -10.51
CA VAL A 215 12.30 -7.80 -11.95
C VAL A 215 12.91 -9.17 -12.26
N ASP A 216 14.06 -9.49 -11.68
CA ASP A 216 14.68 -10.82 -11.72
C ASP A 216 13.75 -11.94 -11.20
N GLY A 217 12.82 -11.60 -10.31
CA GLY A 217 11.80 -12.50 -9.76
C GLY A 217 10.56 -12.64 -10.65
N GLY A 218 10.51 -11.95 -11.79
CA GLY A 218 9.40 -11.98 -12.75
C GLY A 218 8.42 -10.81 -12.65
N VAL A 219 8.71 -9.80 -11.82
CA VAL A 219 7.88 -8.58 -11.75
C VAL A 219 8.02 -7.78 -13.04
N ARG A 220 6.87 -7.42 -13.64
CA ARG A 220 6.77 -6.62 -14.87
C ARG A 220 6.34 -5.18 -14.61
N GLU A 221 5.61 -4.92 -13.52
CA GLU A 221 5.19 -3.58 -13.10
C GLU A 221 5.62 -3.28 -11.65
N ILE A 222 6.30 -2.14 -11.44
CA ILE A 222 6.63 -1.64 -10.11
C ILE A 222 5.84 -0.36 -9.83
N THR A 223 5.18 -0.31 -8.67
CA THR A 223 4.56 0.90 -8.13
C THR A 223 5.39 1.44 -6.98
N LEU A 224 5.98 2.62 -7.18
CA LEU A 224 6.74 3.34 -6.15
C LEU A 224 5.80 3.88 -5.09
N LEU A 225 6.15 3.65 -3.82
CA LEU A 225 5.39 4.11 -2.67
C LEU A 225 6.18 5.12 -1.84
N GLY A 226 5.46 6.09 -1.31
CA GLY A 226 5.89 7.01 -0.26
C GLY A 226 4.65 7.61 0.41
N GLN A 227 4.82 8.30 1.53
CA GLN A 227 3.71 9.11 2.08
C GLN A 227 3.55 10.42 1.30
N ASN A 228 4.60 10.84 0.60
CA ASN A 228 4.60 11.94 -0.34
C ASN A 228 5.63 11.66 -1.46
N VAL A 229 5.35 10.64 -2.27
CA VAL A 229 6.35 9.97 -3.12
C VAL A 229 7.12 10.93 -4.05
N ASN A 230 6.49 12.00 -4.52
CA ASN A 230 7.11 12.99 -5.41
C ASN A 230 7.96 14.05 -4.69
N ALA A 231 8.05 14.01 -3.35
CA ALA A 231 9.10 14.70 -2.62
C ALA A 231 10.37 13.85 -2.41
N TRP A 232 10.42 12.62 -2.96
CA TRP A 232 11.64 11.83 -2.94
C TRP A 232 12.79 12.64 -3.55
N HIS A 233 13.92 12.64 -2.84
CA HIS A 233 15.15 13.24 -3.31
C HIS A 233 16.34 12.36 -2.92
N GLY A 234 17.35 12.32 -3.78
CA GLY A 234 18.54 11.49 -3.55
C GLY A 234 19.79 12.07 -4.17
N THR A 235 20.90 11.38 -3.98
CA THR A 235 22.15 11.65 -4.69
C THR A 235 22.32 10.60 -5.78
N GLY A 236 22.50 11.07 -7.02
CA GLY A 236 22.78 10.24 -8.19
C GLY A 236 24.19 9.64 -8.16
N PRO A 237 24.51 8.70 -9.06
CA PRO A 237 25.84 8.11 -9.17
C PRO A 237 26.96 9.11 -9.47
N ASP A 238 26.63 10.24 -10.06
CA ASP A 238 27.50 11.37 -10.40
C ASP A 238 27.63 12.40 -9.26
N GLY A 239 26.97 12.17 -8.12
CA GLY A 239 26.92 13.11 -7.00
C GLY A 239 25.89 14.23 -7.16
N ALA A 240 25.14 14.28 -8.28
CA ALA A 240 24.11 15.28 -8.48
C ALA A 240 22.89 15.01 -7.59
N LYS A 241 22.17 16.07 -7.23
CA LYS A 241 20.87 15.92 -6.56
C LYS A 241 19.83 15.48 -7.58
N TRP A 242 19.10 14.43 -7.25
CA TRP A 242 18.03 13.86 -8.07
C TRP A 242 16.69 14.05 -7.38
N GLY A 243 15.65 14.34 -8.15
CA GLY A 243 14.25 14.23 -7.76
C GLY A 243 13.64 12.92 -8.27
N LEU A 244 12.31 12.80 -8.12
CA LEU A 244 11.61 11.59 -8.55
C LEU A 244 11.71 11.36 -10.07
N GLY A 245 11.76 12.42 -10.87
CA GLY A 245 11.93 12.33 -12.33
C GLY A 245 13.18 11.55 -12.72
N GLU A 246 14.36 11.94 -12.22
CA GLU A 246 15.62 11.24 -12.50
C GLU A 246 15.63 9.80 -11.97
N LEU A 247 15.03 9.55 -10.81
CA LEU A 247 14.88 8.18 -10.29
C LEU A 247 14.06 7.31 -11.25
N LEU A 248 12.95 7.83 -11.79
CA LEU A 248 12.13 7.11 -12.76
C LEU A 248 12.92 6.79 -14.03
N HIS A 249 13.68 7.75 -14.57
CA HIS A 249 14.60 7.51 -15.71
C HIS A 249 15.62 6.41 -15.39
N ARG A 250 16.16 6.38 -14.18
CA ARG A 250 17.12 5.34 -13.77
C ARG A 250 16.47 3.96 -13.66
N LEU A 251 15.21 3.88 -13.21
CA LEU A 251 14.48 2.63 -13.04
C LEU A 251 14.01 2.07 -14.38
N THR A 252 13.57 2.90 -15.33
CA THR A 252 13.15 2.43 -16.66
C THR A 252 14.28 1.79 -17.48
N ALA A 253 15.54 2.07 -17.12
CA ALA A 253 16.72 1.43 -17.69
C ALA A 253 16.93 -0.03 -17.22
N ILE A 254 16.16 -0.52 -16.24
CA ILE A 254 16.20 -1.92 -15.80
C ILE A 254 15.56 -2.80 -16.87
N GLU A 255 16.35 -3.68 -17.48
CA GLU A 255 15.87 -4.65 -18.47
C GLU A 255 14.80 -5.56 -17.85
N GLY A 256 13.66 -5.70 -18.54
CA GLY A 256 12.52 -6.50 -18.09
C GLY A 256 11.43 -5.71 -17.34
N LEU A 257 11.75 -4.51 -16.82
CA LEU A 257 10.76 -3.63 -16.21
C LEU A 257 9.89 -2.99 -17.30
N ALA A 258 8.66 -3.46 -17.42
CA ALA A 258 7.76 -3.04 -18.50
C ALA A 258 6.91 -1.83 -18.13
N ARG A 259 6.57 -1.66 -16.84
CA ARG A 259 5.71 -0.58 -16.36
C ARG A 259 6.18 -0.03 -15.03
N LEU A 260 6.05 1.28 -14.90
CA LEU A 260 6.27 2.03 -13.68
C LEU A 260 5.05 2.86 -13.33
N ARG A 261 4.80 2.96 -12.03
CA ARG A 261 3.80 3.83 -11.42
C ARG A 261 4.37 4.42 -10.14
N TYR A 262 3.73 5.47 -9.67
CA TYR A 262 3.90 5.97 -8.32
C TYR A 262 2.55 6.42 -7.78
N THR A 263 2.41 6.48 -6.46
CA THR A 263 1.18 6.97 -5.83
C THR A 263 1.47 7.71 -4.54
N THR A 264 0.48 8.50 -4.11
CA THR A 264 0.54 9.41 -2.96
C THR A 264 1.46 10.59 -3.23
N SER A 265 1.01 11.48 -4.12
CA SER A 265 1.74 12.67 -4.55
C SER A 265 1.16 13.96 -3.93
N HIS A 266 1.98 15.00 -3.80
CA HIS A 266 1.54 16.32 -3.39
C HIS A 266 1.69 17.34 -4.53
N PRO A 267 0.68 18.19 -4.82
CA PRO A 267 0.74 19.16 -5.93
C PRO A 267 2.00 20.04 -5.95
N ARG A 268 2.44 20.49 -4.78
CA ARG A 268 3.65 21.33 -4.63
C ARG A 268 4.97 20.65 -5.00
N ASP A 269 5.01 19.33 -5.06
CA ASP A 269 6.23 18.58 -5.36
C ASP A 269 6.16 17.94 -6.76
N MET A 270 5.23 18.40 -7.61
CA MET A 270 5.26 18.09 -9.04
C MET A 270 6.17 19.11 -9.73
N ASP A 271 7.45 18.77 -9.85
CA ASP A 271 8.42 19.58 -10.57
C ASP A 271 8.44 19.27 -12.08
N ASP A 272 9.19 20.09 -12.83
CA ASP A 272 9.32 19.94 -14.28
C ASP A 272 9.89 18.57 -14.64
N SER A 273 10.92 18.07 -13.94
CA SER A 273 11.56 16.78 -14.23
C SER A 273 10.56 15.62 -14.21
N LEU A 274 9.60 15.65 -13.28
CA LEU A 274 8.58 14.62 -13.15
C LEU A 274 7.48 14.76 -14.21
N ILE A 275 7.14 15.99 -14.62
CA ILE A 275 6.23 16.24 -15.74
C ILE A 275 6.88 15.75 -17.05
N GLU A 276 8.17 16.02 -17.24
CA GLU A 276 8.95 15.55 -18.38
C GLU A 276 9.07 14.03 -18.41
N ALA A 277 9.25 13.39 -17.25
CA ALA A 277 9.23 11.93 -17.17
C ALA A 277 7.91 11.33 -17.69
N HIS A 278 6.75 11.96 -17.44
CA HIS A 278 5.47 11.53 -18.03
C HIS A 278 5.44 11.69 -19.55
N ARG A 279 6.07 12.74 -20.10
CA ARG A 279 6.20 12.94 -21.56
C ARG A 279 7.09 11.87 -22.19
N ASP A 280 8.24 11.61 -21.58
CA ASP A 280 9.37 10.92 -22.23
C ASP A 280 9.43 9.42 -21.94
N LEU A 281 8.88 8.95 -20.83
CA LEU A 281 8.99 7.54 -20.42
C LEU A 281 7.73 6.75 -20.77
N PRO A 282 7.71 5.92 -21.83
CA PRO A 282 6.54 5.11 -22.17
C PRO A 282 6.22 4.03 -21.13
N GLN A 283 7.22 3.59 -20.34
CA GLN A 283 6.99 2.68 -19.21
C GLN A 283 6.27 3.37 -18.05
N LEU A 284 6.35 4.72 -17.92
CA LEU A 284 5.62 5.45 -16.89
C LEU A 284 4.15 5.54 -17.30
N MET A 285 3.32 4.78 -16.60
CA MET A 285 1.92 4.63 -16.99
C MET A 285 1.17 5.96 -16.81
N PRO A 286 0.29 6.34 -17.75
CA PRO A 286 -0.37 7.64 -17.81
C PRO A 286 -1.50 7.76 -16.78
N TYR A 287 -1.21 7.50 -15.51
CA TYR A 287 -2.13 7.59 -14.38
C TYR A 287 -1.42 8.32 -13.25
N LEU A 288 -2.02 9.42 -12.79
CA LEU A 288 -1.46 10.23 -11.71
C LEU A 288 -2.47 10.42 -10.60
N HIS A 289 -2.13 9.92 -9.41
CA HIS A 289 -2.86 10.23 -8.20
C HIS A 289 -2.27 11.51 -7.55
N LEU A 290 -3.00 12.62 -7.66
CA LEU A 290 -2.61 13.96 -7.22
C LEU A 290 -3.69 14.62 -6.33
N PRO A 291 -3.82 14.22 -5.06
CA PRO A 291 -4.83 14.75 -4.15
C PRO A 291 -4.70 16.25 -3.84
N ILE A 292 -5.78 16.99 -4.01
CA ILE A 292 -5.90 18.40 -3.57
C ILE A 292 -6.61 18.51 -2.21
N GLN A 293 -7.51 17.57 -1.88
CA GLN A 293 -8.34 17.49 -0.67
C GLN A 293 -9.60 18.38 -0.64
N SER A 294 -9.54 19.61 -1.15
CA SER A 294 -10.68 20.54 -1.24
C SER A 294 -10.53 21.49 -2.42
N GLY A 295 -11.63 22.06 -2.93
CA GLY A 295 -11.58 23.14 -3.93
C GLY A 295 -11.64 24.55 -3.37
N SER A 296 -11.81 24.71 -2.05
CA SER A 296 -11.80 26.04 -1.42
C SER A 296 -10.40 26.42 -0.94
N ASN A 297 -9.91 27.58 -1.38
CA ASN A 297 -8.64 28.14 -0.91
C ASN A 297 -8.61 28.34 0.62
N ARG A 298 -9.75 28.68 1.22
CA ARG A 298 -9.86 28.88 2.68
C ARG A 298 -9.67 27.55 3.41
N ILE A 299 -10.31 26.49 2.93
CA ILE A 299 -10.17 25.14 3.50
C ILE A 299 -8.79 24.56 3.22
N LEU A 300 -8.24 24.73 2.01
CA LEU A 300 -6.86 24.33 1.68
C LEU A 300 -5.84 25.00 2.61
N LYS A 301 -6.03 26.29 2.92
CA LYS A 301 -5.20 27.00 3.90
C LYS A 301 -5.37 26.41 5.31
N ALA A 302 -6.60 26.17 5.75
CA ALA A 302 -6.88 25.57 7.06
C ALA A 302 -6.31 24.14 7.20
N MET A 303 -6.26 23.39 6.09
CA MET A 303 -5.64 22.07 5.98
C MET A 303 -4.11 22.10 5.88
N ASN A 304 -3.48 23.29 5.84
CA ASN A 304 -2.04 23.50 5.63
C ASN A 304 -1.53 22.89 4.30
N ARG A 305 -2.30 23.03 3.20
CA ARG A 305 -1.93 22.49 1.88
C ARG A 305 -0.89 23.34 1.13
N ARG A 306 -0.79 24.63 1.45
CA ARG A 306 0.18 25.60 0.88
C ARG A 306 0.15 25.73 -0.64
N HIS A 307 -1.01 25.50 -1.24
CA HIS A 307 -1.33 25.80 -2.64
C HIS A 307 -2.79 26.19 -2.75
N THR A 308 -3.15 26.77 -3.87
CA THR A 308 -4.49 27.24 -4.23
C THR A 308 -5.10 26.37 -5.33
N THR A 309 -6.41 26.49 -5.49
CA THR A 309 -7.16 25.85 -6.57
C THR A 309 -6.68 26.28 -7.96
N ALA A 310 -6.33 27.56 -8.12
CA ALA A 310 -5.82 28.09 -9.40
C ALA A 310 -4.45 27.50 -9.77
N GLU A 311 -3.52 27.41 -8.81
CA GLU A 311 -2.21 26.76 -9.01
C GLU A 311 -2.37 25.28 -9.36
N TYR A 312 -3.30 24.59 -8.71
CA TYR A 312 -3.59 23.18 -9.01
C TYR A 312 -4.13 22.97 -10.43
N ILE A 313 -5.06 23.81 -10.87
CA ILE A 313 -5.60 23.76 -12.24
C ILE A 313 -4.50 24.05 -13.28
N ALA A 314 -3.67 25.06 -13.02
CA ALA A 314 -2.54 25.39 -13.90
C ALA A 314 -1.54 24.24 -14.01
N LEU A 315 -1.21 23.61 -12.88
CA LEU A 315 -0.35 22.42 -12.83
C LEU A 315 -0.93 21.25 -13.64
N ILE A 316 -2.23 20.98 -13.51
CA ILE A 316 -2.90 19.95 -14.31
C ILE A 316 -2.80 20.26 -15.81
N ALA A 317 -2.97 21.52 -16.21
CA ALA A 317 -2.84 21.92 -17.61
C ALA A 317 -1.44 21.62 -18.16
N LEU A 318 -0.38 21.88 -17.38
CA LEU A 318 1.01 21.53 -17.75
C LEU A 318 1.19 20.02 -17.89
N ILE A 319 0.68 19.24 -16.93
CA ILE A 319 0.76 17.77 -16.95
C ILE A 319 0.02 17.20 -18.18
N LYS A 320 -1.19 17.69 -18.47
CA LYS A 320 -1.98 17.27 -19.63
C LYS A 320 -1.35 17.67 -20.96
N ALA A 321 -0.66 18.82 -21.01
CA ALA A 321 0.10 19.22 -22.19
C ALA A 321 1.29 18.27 -22.45
N ALA A 322 1.98 17.85 -21.39
CA ALA A 322 3.08 16.88 -21.48
C ALA A 322 2.60 15.46 -21.80
N ARG A 323 1.45 15.04 -21.26
CA ARG A 323 0.87 13.71 -21.45
C ARG A 323 -0.66 13.79 -21.66
N PRO A 324 -1.15 13.94 -22.90
CA PRO A 324 -2.57 14.17 -23.18
C PRO A 324 -3.53 13.06 -22.74
N ASP A 325 -3.09 11.80 -22.80
CA ASP A 325 -3.86 10.62 -22.39
C ASP A 325 -3.77 10.32 -20.87
N LEU A 326 -3.14 11.19 -20.08
CA LEU A 326 -3.01 11.02 -18.63
C LEU A 326 -4.37 11.08 -17.94
N ALA A 327 -4.65 10.07 -17.11
CA ALA A 327 -5.82 10.02 -16.24
C ALA A 327 -5.47 10.50 -14.84
N LEU A 328 -6.29 11.39 -14.30
CA LEU A 328 -6.11 11.93 -12.95
C LEU A 328 -6.93 11.15 -11.93
N SER A 329 -6.32 10.99 -10.77
CA SER A 329 -6.99 10.60 -9.55
C SER A 329 -6.74 11.57 -8.40
N GLY A 330 -7.70 11.72 -7.51
CA GLY A 330 -7.59 12.63 -6.36
C GLY A 330 -8.26 12.08 -5.11
N ASP A 331 -7.99 12.73 -3.99
CA ASP A 331 -8.72 12.55 -2.74
C ASP A 331 -9.42 13.84 -2.34
N PHE A 332 -10.60 13.70 -1.75
CA PHE A 332 -11.43 14.79 -1.25
C PHE A 332 -11.91 14.52 0.17
N ILE A 333 -11.88 15.54 1.01
CA ILE A 333 -12.39 15.50 2.38
C ILE A 333 -13.51 16.52 2.48
N VAL A 334 -14.74 16.06 2.75
CA VAL A 334 -15.89 16.93 3.01
C VAL A 334 -16.12 17.10 4.50
N GLY A 335 -16.62 18.27 4.89
CA GLY A 335 -16.94 18.59 6.26
C GLY A 335 -15.74 18.82 7.15
N PHE A 336 -14.63 19.30 6.59
CA PHE A 336 -13.51 19.76 7.41
C PHE A 336 -13.99 20.87 8.37
N PRO A 337 -13.42 21.01 9.59
CA PRO A 337 -13.89 22.00 10.55
C PRO A 337 -13.88 23.41 9.95
N GLY A 338 -15.02 24.10 10.09
CA GLY A 338 -15.29 25.40 9.51
C GLY A 338 -15.79 25.38 8.07
N GLU A 339 -15.91 24.25 7.36
CA GLU A 339 -16.38 24.18 5.97
C GLU A 339 -17.83 24.65 5.78
N THR A 340 -18.01 25.74 5.02
CA THR A 340 -19.30 26.31 4.66
C THR A 340 -19.87 25.68 3.38
N ASP A 341 -21.10 26.02 3.04
CA ASP A 341 -21.71 25.56 1.79
C ASP A 341 -20.99 26.14 0.56
N GLU A 342 -20.52 27.38 0.61
CA GLU A 342 -19.76 27.99 -0.49
C GLU A 342 -18.43 27.24 -0.75
N ASP A 343 -17.72 26.84 0.30
CA ASP A 343 -16.48 26.06 0.15
C ASP A 343 -16.72 24.67 -0.43
N PHE A 344 -17.87 24.08 -0.11
CA PHE A 344 -18.28 22.81 -0.69
C PHE A 344 -18.63 22.96 -2.17
N GLU A 345 -19.35 24.03 -2.54
CA GLU A 345 -19.62 24.33 -3.95
C GLU A 345 -18.34 24.64 -4.75
N ASP A 346 -17.34 25.30 -4.14
CA ASP A 346 -15.99 25.44 -4.73
C ASP A 346 -15.34 24.08 -5.02
N THR A 347 -15.52 23.12 -4.11
CA THR A 347 -15.02 21.76 -4.29
C THR A 347 -15.70 21.06 -5.46
N LEU A 348 -17.02 21.21 -5.62
CA LEU A 348 -17.75 20.66 -6.77
C LEU A 348 -17.29 21.32 -8.08
N ARG A 349 -17.16 22.66 -8.13
CA ARG A 349 -16.66 23.39 -9.31
C ARG A 349 -15.27 22.92 -9.74
N LEU A 350 -14.37 22.69 -8.79
CA LEU A 350 -13.04 22.16 -9.08
C LEU A 350 -13.13 20.76 -9.69
N VAL A 351 -13.95 19.88 -9.11
CA VAL A 351 -14.13 18.51 -9.61
C VAL A 351 -14.68 18.53 -11.04
N GLU A 352 -15.69 19.36 -11.31
CA GLU A 352 -16.24 19.55 -12.66
C GLU A 352 -15.17 20.04 -13.65
N THR A 353 -14.35 21.00 -13.25
CA THR A 353 -13.31 21.59 -14.10
C THR A 353 -12.21 20.59 -14.46
N VAL A 354 -11.78 19.77 -13.50
CA VAL A 354 -10.63 18.87 -13.67
C VAL A 354 -11.01 17.58 -14.41
N GLY A 355 -12.15 16.97 -14.07
CA GLY A 355 -12.56 15.68 -14.63
C GLY A 355 -11.67 14.53 -14.15
N TYR A 356 -12.08 13.84 -13.09
CA TYR A 356 -11.31 12.73 -12.51
C TYR A 356 -11.72 11.37 -13.09
N ALA A 357 -10.73 10.57 -13.49
CA ALA A 357 -10.96 9.18 -13.93
C ALA A 357 -11.27 8.26 -12.73
N GLN A 358 -10.75 8.60 -11.56
CA GLN A 358 -11.03 7.94 -10.29
C GLN A 358 -10.80 8.92 -9.16
N ALA A 359 -11.65 8.97 -8.14
CA ALA A 359 -11.33 9.72 -6.94
C ALA A 359 -11.83 9.00 -5.70
N PHE A 360 -11.21 9.32 -4.57
CA PHE A 360 -11.67 8.88 -3.27
C PHE A 360 -12.22 10.09 -2.51
N SER A 361 -13.34 9.89 -1.84
CA SER A 361 -14.01 10.96 -1.10
C SER A 361 -14.37 10.46 0.29
N PHE A 362 -14.06 11.25 1.30
CA PHE A 362 -14.24 10.88 2.70
C PHE A 362 -14.90 12.02 3.47
N LYS A 363 -15.66 11.68 4.51
CA LYS A 363 -16.02 12.66 5.54
C LYS A 363 -14.80 12.94 6.40
N TYR A 364 -14.63 14.18 6.83
CA TYR A 364 -13.65 14.52 7.84
C TYR A 364 -13.90 13.72 9.12
N SER A 365 -12.85 13.03 9.57
CA SER A 365 -12.83 12.25 10.79
C SER A 365 -11.69 12.73 11.67
N THR A 366 -12.03 13.16 12.88
CA THR A 366 -11.07 13.62 13.88
C THR A 366 -10.06 12.52 14.22
N ARG A 367 -8.78 12.89 14.26
CA ARG A 367 -7.68 11.99 14.61
C ARG A 367 -6.97 12.51 15.85
N PRO A 368 -7.04 11.80 16.99
CA PRO A 368 -6.32 12.22 18.19
C PRO A 368 -4.85 12.54 17.89
N GLY A 369 -4.38 13.68 18.38
CA GLY A 369 -3.00 14.15 18.21
C GLY A 369 -2.73 14.94 16.93
N THR A 370 -3.71 15.16 16.04
CA THR A 370 -3.55 16.06 14.89
C THR A 370 -4.07 17.47 15.21
N PRO A 371 -3.50 18.54 14.61
CA PRO A 371 -4.00 19.90 14.86
C PRO A 371 -5.47 20.11 14.47
N GLY A 372 -5.98 19.31 13.51
CA GLY A 372 -7.39 19.34 13.13
C GLY A 372 -8.34 18.78 14.20
N ALA A 373 -7.83 17.98 15.14
CA ALA A 373 -8.63 17.44 16.22
C ALA A 373 -9.06 18.51 17.24
N ASP A 374 -8.27 19.57 17.36
CA ASP A 374 -8.48 20.67 18.31
C ASP A 374 -9.36 21.79 17.73
N LEU A 375 -9.79 21.68 16.48
CA LEU A 375 -10.68 22.66 15.84
C LEU A 375 -12.12 22.49 16.34
N GLU A 376 -12.71 23.56 16.86
CA GLU A 376 -14.05 23.53 17.50
C GLU A 376 -15.22 23.59 16.50
N ASP A 377 -15.02 24.21 15.32
CA ASP A 377 -16.05 24.45 14.30
C ASP A 377 -16.41 23.18 13.51
N GLN A 378 -16.77 22.09 14.19
CA GLN A 378 -17.09 20.81 13.56
C GLN A 378 -18.40 20.90 12.76
N VAL A 379 -18.37 20.38 11.52
CA VAL A 379 -19.56 20.30 10.68
C VAL A 379 -20.47 19.15 11.15
N PRO A 380 -21.81 19.35 11.26
CA PRO A 380 -22.74 18.29 11.64
C PRO A 380 -22.67 17.07 10.72
N GLU A 381 -22.83 15.87 11.29
CA GLU A 381 -22.66 14.60 10.58
C GLU A 381 -23.66 14.41 9.43
N ASP A 382 -24.89 14.88 9.57
CA ASP A 382 -25.90 14.81 8.51
C ASP A 382 -25.54 15.73 7.32
N VAL A 383 -24.93 16.89 7.59
CA VAL A 383 -24.39 17.79 6.55
C VAL A 383 -23.21 17.12 5.84
N LYS A 384 -22.27 16.52 6.59
CA LYS A 384 -21.16 15.74 6.01
C LYS A 384 -21.65 14.62 5.10
N ALA A 385 -22.68 13.90 5.53
CA ALA A 385 -23.29 12.81 4.76
C ALA A 385 -23.91 13.31 3.45
N LYS A 386 -24.71 14.39 3.49
CA LYS A 386 -25.32 15.01 2.30
C LYS A 386 -24.26 15.53 1.32
N ARG A 387 -23.21 16.19 1.82
CA ARG A 387 -22.09 16.66 1.00
C ARG A 387 -21.33 15.51 0.34
N LEU A 388 -21.05 14.44 1.11
CA LEU A 388 -20.39 13.26 0.58
C LEU A 388 -21.20 12.62 -0.56
N GLU A 389 -22.51 12.44 -0.36
CA GLU A 389 -23.40 11.86 -1.38
C GLU A 389 -23.41 12.68 -2.68
N ARG A 390 -23.53 14.01 -2.56
CA ARG A 390 -23.47 14.93 -3.72
C ARG A 390 -22.14 14.83 -4.46
N LEU A 391 -21.02 14.86 -3.73
CA LEU A 391 -19.69 14.74 -4.30
C LEU A 391 -19.48 13.37 -4.97
N GLN A 392 -19.88 12.28 -4.32
CA GLN A 392 -19.77 10.92 -4.86
C GLN A 392 -20.60 10.75 -6.12
N THR A 393 -21.78 11.35 -6.19
CA THR A 393 -22.62 11.34 -7.40
C THR A 393 -21.89 11.94 -8.59
N LEU A 394 -21.24 13.10 -8.41
CA LEU A 394 -20.45 13.75 -9.45
C LEU A 394 -19.21 12.91 -9.83
N LEU A 395 -18.46 12.41 -8.85
CA LEU A 395 -17.26 11.60 -9.09
C LEU A 395 -17.58 10.28 -9.81
N LEU A 396 -18.67 9.61 -9.44
CA LEU A 396 -19.14 8.38 -10.10
C LEU A 396 -19.58 8.65 -11.55
N LYS A 397 -20.21 9.80 -11.79
CA LYS A 397 -20.54 10.24 -13.16
C LYS A 397 -19.27 10.38 -14.00
N GLN A 398 -18.27 11.13 -13.53
CA GLN A 398 -16.99 11.32 -14.24
C GLN A 398 -16.23 10.00 -14.46
N GLN A 399 -16.20 9.14 -13.44
CA GLN A 399 -15.58 7.81 -13.54
C GLN A 399 -16.26 6.95 -14.61
N ASN A 400 -17.60 6.97 -14.68
CA ASN A 400 -18.34 6.25 -15.72
C ASN A 400 -18.06 6.86 -17.10
N GLU A 401 -18.11 8.18 -17.24
CA GLU A 401 -17.77 8.87 -18.49
C GLU A 401 -16.37 8.51 -19.00
N PHE A 402 -15.37 8.46 -18.10
CA PHE A 402 -14.03 8.01 -18.44
C PHE A 402 -13.99 6.55 -18.90
N ALA A 403 -14.71 5.66 -18.20
CA ALA A 403 -14.79 4.25 -18.56
C ALA A 403 -15.49 4.03 -19.91
N GLN A 404 -16.59 4.74 -20.19
CA GLN A 404 -17.28 4.71 -21.48
C GLN A 404 -16.36 5.24 -22.59
N ALA A 405 -15.61 6.33 -22.34
CA ALA A 405 -14.64 6.87 -23.28
C ALA A 405 -13.46 5.93 -23.55
N CYS A 406 -13.30 4.85 -22.80
CA CYS A 406 -12.32 3.80 -23.10
C CYS A 406 -12.81 2.80 -24.14
N ILE A 407 -14.13 2.67 -24.36
CA ILE A 407 -14.69 1.72 -25.34
C ILE A 407 -14.18 2.08 -26.75
N GLY A 408 -13.76 1.07 -27.49
CA GLY A 408 -13.15 1.19 -28.81
C GLY A 408 -11.65 1.47 -28.80
N LYS A 409 -11.07 1.88 -27.65
CA LYS A 409 -9.62 2.08 -27.56
C LYS A 409 -8.88 0.74 -27.62
N THR A 410 -7.77 0.73 -28.34
CA THR A 410 -6.80 -0.35 -28.28
C THR A 410 -5.70 0.01 -27.30
N ILE A 411 -5.44 -0.86 -26.32
CA ILE A 411 -4.47 -0.65 -25.26
C ILE A 411 -3.56 -1.87 -25.11
N ASP A 412 -2.38 -1.65 -24.54
CA ASP A 412 -1.56 -2.75 -24.05
C ASP A 412 -2.02 -3.12 -22.64
N LEU A 413 -2.22 -4.41 -22.38
CA LEU A 413 -2.77 -4.95 -21.14
C LEU A 413 -1.78 -5.92 -20.51
N LEU A 414 -1.30 -5.61 -19.31
CA LEU A 414 -0.53 -6.56 -18.49
C LEU A 414 -1.50 -7.52 -17.81
N LEU A 415 -1.37 -8.81 -18.09
CA LEU A 415 -2.17 -9.87 -17.49
C LEU A 415 -1.62 -10.23 -16.10
N GLU A 416 -2.45 -10.14 -15.05
CA GLU A 416 -1.98 -10.27 -13.66
C GLU A 416 -2.45 -11.55 -12.98
N LYS A 417 -3.66 -12.03 -13.31
CA LYS A 417 -4.28 -13.14 -12.61
C LYS A 417 -5.41 -13.80 -13.40
N PRO A 418 -5.83 -15.02 -13.00
CA PRO A 418 -7.02 -15.65 -13.55
C PRO A 418 -8.29 -14.84 -13.24
N GLY A 419 -9.23 -14.88 -14.18
CA GLY A 419 -10.58 -14.34 -14.03
C GLY A 419 -11.52 -15.30 -13.30
N ARG A 420 -12.80 -14.92 -13.24
CA ARG A 420 -13.84 -15.74 -12.59
C ARG A 420 -14.37 -16.84 -13.51
N MET A 421 -14.33 -16.61 -14.82
CA MET A 421 -14.80 -17.54 -15.84
C MET A 421 -13.64 -18.40 -16.36
N PRO A 422 -13.90 -19.66 -16.77
CA PRO A 422 -12.88 -20.49 -17.42
C PRO A 422 -12.26 -19.77 -18.64
N GLY A 423 -10.93 -19.75 -18.74
CA GLY A 423 -10.20 -19.09 -19.84
C GLY A 423 -10.06 -17.56 -19.73
N GLN A 424 -10.84 -16.92 -18.87
CA GLN A 424 -10.75 -15.49 -18.65
C GLN A 424 -9.50 -15.14 -17.85
N LEU A 425 -8.80 -14.09 -18.28
CA LEU A 425 -7.73 -13.46 -17.53
C LEU A 425 -8.12 -12.03 -17.16
N ILE A 426 -7.51 -11.52 -16.09
CA ILE A 426 -7.67 -10.14 -15.63
C ILE A 426 -6.32 -9.46 -15.70
N GLY A 427 -6.30 -8.31 -16.37
CA GLY A 427 -5.16 -7.42 -16.39
C GLY A 427 -5.48 -6.01 -15.89
N ARG A 428 -4.47 -5.15 -15.88
CA ARG A 428 -4.61 -3.72 -15.58
C ARG A 428 -4.34 -2.86 -16.80
N SER A 429 -5.29 -1.98 -17.11
CA SER A 429 -5.12 -0.97 -18.13
C SER A 429 -3.98 0.00 -17.77
N PRO A 430 -3.49 0.82 -18.72
CA PRO A 430 -2.57 1.92 -18.41
C PRO A 430 -3.10 2.85 -17.30
N TRP A 431 -4.42 2.91 -17.10
CA TRP A 431 -5.10 3.76 -16.10
C TRP A 431 -5.57 3.02 -14.84
N LEU A 432 -4.98 1.86 -14.50
CA LEU A 432 -5.30 1.01 -13.33
C LEU A 432 -6.70 0.39 -13.30
N GLN A 433 -7.53 0.56 -14.34
CA GLN A 433 -8.81 -0.14 -14.42
C GLN A 433 -8.57 -1.63 -14.63
N SER A 434 -9.30 -2.47 -13.89
CA SER A 434 -9.33 -3.92 -14.14
C SER A 434 -9.95 -4.18 -15.51
N VAL A 435 -9.30 -4.99 -16.34
CA VAL A 435 -9.83 -5.38 -17.65
C VAL A 435 -9.99 -6.90 -17.68
N ASN A 436 -11.21 -7.35 -17.95
CA ASN A 436 -11.49 -8.76 -18.18
C ASN A 436 -11.32 -9.05 -19.67
N VAL A 437 -10.54 -10.08 -20.01
CA VAL A 437 -10.30 -10.48 -21.39
C VAL A 437 -10.28 -12.00 -21.49
N ASP A 438 -10.83 -12.53 -22.58
CA ASP A 438 -10.63 -13.94 -22.95
C ASP A 438 -9.33 -14.05 -23.74
N ALA A 439 -8.31 -14.64 -23.12
CA ALA A 439 -6.95 -14.69 -23.64
C ALA A 439 -6.33 -16.07 -23.38
N MET A 440 -7.04 -17.13 -23.79
CA MET A 440 -6.65 -18.53 -23.50
C MET A 440 -5.24 -18.92 -23.98
N SER A 441 -4.68 -18.22 -24.97
CA SER A 441 -3.34 -18.46 -25.49
C SER A 441 -2.23 -17.67 -24.78
N SER A 442 -2.58 -16.79 -23.85
CA SER A 442 -1.65 -15.90 -23.13
C SER A 442 -1.40 -16.38 -21.69
N GLN A 443 -0.33 -15.89 -21.08
CA GLN A 443 0.07 -16.22 -19.72
C GLN A 443 0.04 -14.99 -18.80
N ILE A 444 -0.04 -15.22 -17.49
CA ILE A 444 0.16 -14.17 -16.49
C ILE A 444 1.57 -13.61 -16.65
N GLY A 445 1.68 -12.28 -16.73
CA GLY A 445 2.93 -11.56 -17.00
C GLY A 445 3.10 -11.12 -18.45
N ASP A 446 2.29 -11.64 -19.37
CA ASP A 446 2.27 -11.16 -20.75
C ASP A 446 1.64 -9.76 -20.82
N ILE A 447 2.16 -8.96 -21.75
CA ILE A 447 1.56 -7.69 -22.13
C ILE A 447 1.01 -7.87 -23.53
N ILE A 448 -0.32 -7.90 -23.63
CA ILE A 448 -1.04 -8.18 -24.87
C ILE A 448 -1.82 -6.95 -25.33
N ARG A 449 -2.01 -6.82 -26.65
CA ARG A 449 -2.79 -5.74 -27.23
C ARG A 449 -4.27 -6.13 -27.27
N VAL A 450 -5.12 -5.31 -26.66
CA VAL A 450 -6.57 -5.59 -26.54
C VAL A 450 -7.38 -4.37 -26.94
N ARG A 451 -8.57 -4.60 -27.48
CA ARG A 451 -9.57 -3.57 -27.75
C ARG A 451 -10.63 -3.61 -26.68
N ILE A 452 -10.88 -2.48 -26.02
CA ILE A 452 -11.97 -2.37 -25.03
C ILE A 452 -13.32 -2.42 -25.75
N THR A 453 -14.17 -3.35 -25.37
CA THR A 453 -15.50 -3.59 -25.97
C THR A 453 -16.64 -3.13 -25.08
N GLY A 454 -16.39 -2.97 -23.78
CA GLY A 454 -17.42 -2.52 -22.83
C GLY A 454 -16.85 -2.02 -21.51
N ALA A 455 -17.71 -1.33 -20.76
CA ALA A 455 -17.41 -0.83 -19.43
C ALA A 455 -18.54 -1.24 -18.47
N GLY A 456 -18.16 -1.90 -17.37
CA GLY A 456 -19.01 -2.15 -16.23
C GLY A 456 -18.71 -1.18 -15.08
N PRO A 457 -19.38 -1.34 -13.92
CA PRO A 457 -19.24 -0.40 -12.81
C PRO A 457 -17.82 -0.24 -12.27
N ASN A 458 -17.02 -1.32 -12.29
CA ASN A 458 -15.67 -1.37 -11.69
C ASN A 458 -14.63 -2.06 -12.58
N SER A 459 -14.97 -2.37 -13.83
CA SER A 459 -14.09 -3.11 -14.74
C SER A 459 -14.43 -2.81 -16.19
N LEU A 460 -13.43 -2.90 -17.05
CA LEU A 460 -13.60 -2.91 -18.50
C LEU A 460 -13.66 -4.36 -19.00
N PHE A 461 -14.21 -4.51 -20.20
CA PHE A 461 -14.21 -5.76 -20.96
C PHE A 461 -13.47 -5.52 -22.26
N ALA A 462 -12.69 -6.51 -22.70
CA ALA A 462 -11.87 -6.39 -23.89
C ALA A 462 -11.80 -7.70 -24.65
N GLU A 463 -11.40 -7.59 -25.91
CA GLU A 463 -11.04 -8.70 -26.78
C GLU A 463 -9.59 -8.53 -27.26
N VAL A 464 -8.91 -9.65 -27.49
CA VAL A 464 -7.55 -9.64 -28.02
C VAL A 464 -7.57 -9.12 -29.45
N VAL A 465 -6.64 -8.23 -29.78
CA VAL A 465 -6.44 -7.76 -31.16
C VAL A 465 -5.49 -8.73 -31.84
N SER A 466 -5.95 -9.35 -32.93
CA SER A 466 -5.19 -10.25 -33.81
C SER A 466 -4.08 -9.55 -34.56
#